data_AF-A0A3L9HER6-F1
#
_entry.id   AF-A0A3L9HER6-F1
#
_cell.length_a   1.000
_cell.length_b   1.000
_cell.length_c   1.000
_cell.angle_alpha   90.00
_cell.angle_beta   90.00
_cell.angle_gamma   90.00
#
_symmetry.space_group_name_H-M   'P 1'
#
loop_
_entity.id
_entity.type
_entity.pdbx_description
1 polymer ?
#
loop_
_entity_poly.entity_id
_entity_poly.type
_entity_poly.pdbx_seq_one_letter_code
_entity_poly.pdbx_strand_id
1 'polypeptide(L)'
;SVVALLVPQREIDWQPTVFWALAYSAILATALAWSLWLFVLKNLPASIASLSTLAVPVCGVLFSWWLLGENPGAVEGSGIVLIVLALALVSRKKKEAVSVKRI
;
A
#
# COMPACT_ATOMS: atom_id res chain seq x y z
N SER A 1 16.36 -4.24 25.55
CA SER A 1 16.18 -2.89 26.11
C SER A 1 15.62 -3.00 27.51
N VAL A 2 16.26 -2.39 28.52
CA VAL A 2 15.86 -2.49 29.95
C VAL A 2 14.37 -2.14 30.18
N VAL A 3 13.80 -1.29 29.33
CA VAL A 3 12.37 -0.95 29.29
C VAL A 3 11.45 -2.17 29.06
N ALA A 4 11.88 -3.17 28.28
CA ALA A 4 11.09 -4.38 28.01
C ALA A 4 10.94 -5.29 29.24
N LEU A 5 11.80 -5.14 30.25
CA LEU A 5 11.69 -5.84 31.53
C LEU A 5 10.71 -5.14 32.48
N LEU A 6 10.45 -3.85 32.27
CA LEU A 6 9.62 -3.00 33.16
C LEU A 6 8.16 -2.88 32.67
N VAL A 7 7.92 -3.07 31.37
CA VAL A 7 6.56 -3.07 30.80
C VAL A 7 6.03 -4.49 30.86
N PRO A 8 4.94 -4.77 31.61
CA PRO A 8 4.26 -6.06 31.57
C PRO A 8 3.88 -6.37 30.13
N GLN A 9 4.64 -7.26 29.48
CA GLN A 9 4.32 -7.72 28.15
C GLN A 9 3.09 -8.61 28.29
N ARG A 10 2.02 -8.32 27.55
CA ARG A 10 0.86 -9.20 27.50
C ARG A 10 1.35 -10.58 27.06
N GLU A 11 1.13 -11.58 27.90
CA GLU A 11 1.51 -12.96 27.59
C GLU A 11 0.86 -13.33 26.26
N ILE A 12 1.63 -13.91 25.35
CA ILE A 12 1.11 -14.43 24.08
C ILE A 12 0.18 -15.58 24.46
N ASP A 13 -1.10 -15.29 24.50
CA ASP A 13 -2.13 -16.31 24.67
C ASP A 13 -2.16 -17.11 23.38
N TRP A 14 -1.61 -18.33 23.42
CA TRP A 14 -1.45 -19.23 22.28
C TRP A 14 -2.81 -19.82 21.86
N GLN A 15 -3.71 -18.93 21.45
CA GLN A 15 -5.02 -19.30 20.97
C GLN A 15 -4.94 -19.78 19.51
N PRO A 16 -5.77 -20.75 19.10
CA PRO A 16 -5.87 -21.20 17.71
C PRO A 16 -6.05 -20.05 16.70
N THR A 17 -6.71 -18.97 17.11
CA THR A 17 -6.88 -17.73 16.32
C THR A 17 -5.55 -17.09 15.92
N VAL A 18 -4.53 -17.14 16.78
CA VAL A 18 -3.20 -16.56 16.49
C VAL A 18 -2.54 -17.31 15.35
N PHE A 19 -2.68 -18.64 15.29
CA PHE A 19 -2.15 -19.43 14.18
C PHE A 19 -2.85 -19.10 12.86
N TRP A 20 -4.17 -18.89 12.88
CA TRP A 20 -4.90 -18.44 11.70
C TRP A 20 -4.50 -17.03 11.24
N ALA A 21 -4.33 -16.09 12.18
CA ALA A 21 -3.86 -14.74 11.88
C ALA A 21 -2.44 -14.73 11.30
N LEU A 22 -1.55 -15.57 11.84
CA LEU A 22 -0.19 -15.78 11.34
C LEU A 22 -0.20 -16.41 9.95
N ALA A 23 -0.99 -17.46 9.73
CA ALA A 23 -1.11 -18.12 8.43
C ALA A 23 -1.64 -17.15 7.36
N TYR A 24 -2.68 -16.37 7.69
CA TYR A 24 -3.21 -15.33 6.81
C TYR A 24 -2.14 -14.29 6.46
N SER A 25 -1.45 -13.73 7.46
CA SER A 25 -0.42 -12.70 7.22
C SER A 25 0.78 -13.23 6.45
N ALA A 26 1.25 -14.44 6.76
CA ALA A 26 2.41 -15.02 6.10
C ALA A 26 2.11 -15.45 4.66
N ILE A 27 0.95 -16.07 4.42
CA ILE A 27 0.62 -16.62 3.10
C ILE A 27 0.01 -15.55 2.20
N LEU A 28 -1.08 -14.92 2.64
CA LEU A 28 -1.82 -13.97 1.81
C LEU A 28 -1.15 -12.60 1.79
N ALA A 29 -0.87 -12.03 2.96
CA ALA A 29 -0.32 -10.67 3.01
C ALA A 29 1.15 -10.60 2.59
N THR A 30 1.92 -11.69 2.77
CA THR A 30 3.35 -11.71 2.43
C THR A 30 3.63 -12.53 1.16
N ALA A 31 3.47 -13.86 1.19
CA ALA A 31 3.93 -14.71 0.10
C ALA A 31 3.21 -14.41 -1.23
N LEU A 32 1.89 -14.26 -1.22
CA LEU A 32 1.11 -13.93 -2.41
C LEU A 32 1.36 -12.49 -2.88
N ALA A 33 1.40 -11.51 -1.97
CA ALA A 33 1.70 -10.12 -2.32
C ALA A 33 3.08 -9.99 -2.99
N TRP A 34 4.10 -10.62 -2.43
CA TRP A 34 5.45 -10.64 -3.01
C TRP A 34 5.51 -11.40 -4.34
N SER A 35 4.80 -12.52 -4.46
CA SER A 35 4.74 -13.27 -5.72
C SER A 35 4.10 -12.45 -6.84
N LEU A 36 2.98 -11.78 -6.56
CA LEU A 36 2.32 -10.84 -7.47
C LEU A 36 3.24 -9.67 -7.82
N TRP A 37 3.94 -9.11 -6.84
CA TRP A 37 4.90 -8.02 -7.05
C TRP A 37 6.03 -8.43 -7.99
N LEU A 38 6.66 -9.58 -7.74
CA LEU A 38 7.72 -10.12 -8.60
C LEU A 38 7.19 -10.47 -10.00
N PHE A 39 5.96 -10.98 -10.10
CA PHE A 39 5.30 -11.22 -11.38
C PHE A 39 5.08 -9.91 -12.15
N VAL A 40 4.64 -8.85 -11.48
CA VAL A 40 4.49 -7.51 -12.06
C VAL A 40 5.84 -6.97 -12.51
N LEU A 41 6.89 -7.09 -11.70
CA LEU A 41 8.25 -6.65 -12.09
C LEU A 41 8.79 -7.42 -13.31
N LYS A 42 8.46 -8.70 -13.45
CA LYS A 42 8.90 -9.53 -14.58
C LYS A 42 8.16 -9.23 -15.88
N ASN A 43 6.89 -8.86 -15.82
CA ASN A 43 6.02 -8.78 -17.01
C ASN A 43 5.59 -7.36 -17.38
N LEU A 44 5.65 -6.39 -16.46
CA LEU A 44 5.20 -5.03 -16.70
C LEU A 44 6.38 -4.04 -16.69
N PRO A 45 6.39 -3.06 -17.60
CA PRO A 45 7.41 -2.02 -17.60
C PRO A 45 7.37 -1.24 -16.28
N ALA A 46 8.53 -0.72 -15.84
CA ALA A 46 8.73 0.02 -14.58
C ALA A 46 7.71 1.14 -14.32
N SER A 47 6.97 1.57 -15.35
CA SER A 47 5.82 2.47 -15.23
C SER A 47 4.66 1.97 -14.42
N ILE A 48 4.26 0.71 -14.57
CA ILE A 48 3.11 0.21 -13.81
C ILE A 48 3.54 -0.09 -12.38
N ALA A 49 4.75 -0.59 -12.16
CA ALA A 49 5.33 -0.75 -10.82
C ALA A 49 5.38 0.58 -10.04
N SER A 50 5.79 1.69 -10.67
CA SER A 50 5.78 3.02 -10.02
C SER A 50 4.38 3.58 -9.79
N LEU A 51 3.40 3.22 -10.63
CA LEU A 51 2.00 3.61 -10.45
C LEU A 51 1.39 2.85 -9.27
N SER A 52 1.71 1.56 -9.11
CA SER A 52 1.23 0.74 -7.99
C SER A 52 1.67 1.28 -6.64
N THR A 53 2.93 1.72 -6.49
CA THR A 53 3.41 2.33 -5.22
C THR A 53 2.73 3.65 -4.90
N LEU A 54 2.39 4.45 -5.91
CA LEU A 54 1.60 5.69 -5.73
C LEU A 54 0.10 5.40 -5.51
N ALA A 55 -0.40 4.25 -5.96
CA ALA A 55 -1.78 3.82 -5.71
C ALA A 55 -2.00 3.37 -4.27
N VAL A 56 -0.98 2.82 -3.59
CA VAL A 56 -1.07 2.39 -2.17
C VAL A 56 -1.64 3.48 -1.25
N PRO A 57 -1.11 4.72 -1.21
CA PRO A 57 -1.67 5.76 -0.34
C PRO A 57 -3.10 6.16 -0.75
N VAL A 58 -3.42 6.20 -2.05
CA VAL A 58 -4.79 6.51 -2.51
C VAL A 58 -5.78 5.45 -2.06
N CYS A 59 -5.46 4.18 -2.29
CA CYS A 59 -6.27 3.06 -1.83
C CYS A 59 -6.38 3.06 -0.30
N GLY A 60 -5.29 3.37 0.42
CA GLY A 60 -5.29 3.48 1.88
C GLY A 60 -6.29 4.51 2.39
N VAL A 61 -6.32 5.71 1.80
CA VAL A 61 -7.29 6.74 2.21
C VAL A 61 -8.72 6.40 1.81
N LEU A 62 -8.92 5.83 0.61
CA LEU A 62 -10.24 5.35 0.17
C LEU A 62 -10.77 4.26 1.11
N PHE A 63 -9.93 3.32 1.52
CA PHE A 63 -10.31 2.28 2.46
C PHE A 63 -10.50 2.82 3.88
N SER A 64 -9.75 3.84 4.34
CA SER A 64 -10.03 4.52 5.61
C SER A 64 -11.42 5.15 5.60
N TRP A 65 -11.76 5.88 4.54
CA TRP A 65 -13.07 6.51 4.42
C TRP A 65 -14.21 5.48 4.32
N TRP A 66 -14.02 4.45 3.49
CA TRP A 66 -15.06 3.44 3.23
C TRP A 66 -15.24 2.45 4.38
N LEU A 67 -14.15 1.97 4.98
CA LEU A 67 -14.15 0.84 5.92
C LEU A 67 -14.23 1.30 7.38
N LEU A 68 -13.58 2.42 7.73
CA LEU A 68 -13.64 3.00 9.08
C LEU A 68 -14.75 4.05 9.23
N GLY A 69 -15.31 4.56 8.12
CA GLY A 69 -16.36 5.60 8.17
C GLY A 69 -15.86 6.94 8.69
N GLU A 70 -14.54 7.14 8.79
CA GLU A 70 -13.92 8.39 9.17
C GLU A 70 -14.22 9.44 8.10
N ASN A 71 -14.88 10.53 8.48
CA ASN A 71 -15.16 11.63 7.57
C ASN A 71 -13.86 12.42 7.36
N PRO A 72 -13.19 12.31 6.19
CA PRO A 72 -11.90 12.94 5.98
C PRO A 72 -12.05 14.45 6.20
N GLY A 73 -11.31 14.99 7.16
CA GLY A 73 -11.32 16.42 7.44
C GLY A 73 -10.81 17.21 6.23
N ALA A 74 -11.04 18.53 6.21
CA ALA A 74 -10.64 19.39 5.08
C ALA A 74 -9.15 19.25 4.71
N VAL A 75 -8.28 18.95 5.68
CA VAL A 75 -6.85 18.71 5.49
C VAL A 75 -6.57 17.37 4.79
N GLU A 76 -7.22 16.28 5.20
CA GLU A 76 -7.09 14.97 4.55
C GLU A 76 -7.65 15.00 3.13
N GLY A 77 -8.78 15.68 2.92
CA GLY A 77 -9.33 15.93 1.59
C GLY A 77 -8.33 16.64 0.67
N SER A 78 -7.66 17.69 1.18
CA SER A 78 -6.62 18.39 0.41
C SER A 78 -5.41 17.51 0.08
N GLY A 79 -5.03 16.61 1.01
CA GLY A 79 -3.97 15.62 0.81
C GLY A 79 -4.33 14.61 -0.28
N ILE A 80 -5.56 14.10 -0.29
CA ILE A 80 -6.06 13.20 -1.33
C ILE A 80 -5.99 13.89 -2.69
N VAL A 81 -6.50 15.13 -2.78
CA VAL A 81 -6.49 15.91 -4.03
C VAL A 81 -5.06 16.13 -4.54
N LEU A 82 -4.12 16.45 -3.65
CA LEU A 82 -2.70 16.59 -4.00
C LEU A 82 -2.07 15.29 -4.51
N ILE A 83 -2.36 14.15 -3.87
CA ILE A 83 -1.85 12.84 -4.30
C ILE A 83 -2.43 12.46 -5.68
N VAL A 84 -3.73 12.68 -5.89
CA VAL A 84 -4.40 12.44 -7.18
C VAL A 84 -3.83 13.34 -8.28
N LEU A 85 -3.58 14.63 -7.98
CA LEU A 85 -2.93 15.56 -8.90
C LEU A 85 -1.51 15.13 -9.26
N ALA A 86 -0.70 14.74 -8.28
CA ALA A 86 0.66 14.24 -8.49
C ALA A 86 0.65 12.98 -9.38
N LEU A 87 -0.25 12.02 -9.10
CA LEU A 87 -0.47 10.83 -9.92
C LEU A 87 -0.86 11.17 -11.36
N ALA A 88 -1.79 12.11 -11.55
CA ALA A 88 -2.25 12.55 -12.86
C ALA A 88 -1.11 13.19 -13.67
N LEU A 89 -0.31 14.06 -13.05
CA LEU A 89 0.83 14.73 -13.68
C LEU A 89 1.93 13.74 -14.09
N VAL A 90 2.28 12.80 -13.21
CA VAL A 90 3.27 11.75 -13.50
C VAL A 90 2.79 10.83 -14.62
N SER A 91 1.51 10.45 -14.63
CA SER A 91 0.92 9.67 -15.72
C SER A 91 0.96 10.40 -17.07
N ARG A 92 0.72 11.72 -17.09
CA ARG A 92 0.74 12.52 -18.33
C ARG A 92 2.16 12.68 -18.89
N LYS A 93 3.14 13.06 -18.06
CA LYS A 93 4.56 13.21 -18.46
C LYS A 93 5.13 11.95 -19.11
N LYS A 94 4.68 10.77 -18.65
CA LYS A 94 5.18 9.50 -19.14
C LYS A 94 4.54 9.07 -20.46
N LYS A 95 3.28 9.46 -20.71
CA LYS A 95 2.62 9.28 -22.01
C LYS A 95 3.38 10.04 -23.10
N GLU A 96 3.87 11.24 -22.80
CA GLU A 96 4.72 12.02 -23.71
C GLU A 96 6.09 11.39 -23.91
N ALA A 97 6.77 10.95 -22.86
CA ALA A 97 8.10 10.31 -22.97
C ALA A 97 8.07 8.97 -23.75
N VAL A 98 6.99 8.19 -23.65
CA VAL A 98 6.80 6.95 -24.42
C VAL A 98 6.44 7.23 -25.88
N SER A 99 5.73 8.34 -26.15
CA SER A 99 5.39 8.77 -27.51
C SER A 99 6.60 9.32 -28.27
N VAL A 100 7.50 10.05 -27.60
CA VAL A 100 8.70 10.65 -28.21
C VAL A 100 9.75 9.60 -28.57
N LYS A 101 9.87 8.51 -27.80
CA LYS A 101 10.83 7.43 -28.10
C LYS A 101 10.40 6.51 -29.25
N ARG A 102 9.16 6.64 -29.75
CA ARG A 102 8.59 5.80 -30.82
C ARG A 102 8.62 6.48 -32.20
N ILE A 103 9.10 7.73 -32.27
CA ILE A 103 9.35 8.49 -33.50
C ILE A 103 10.86 8.46 -33.76
#